data_AF-A0A199XN51-F1
#
_entry.id   AF-A0A199XN51-F1
#
_cell.length_a   1.000
_cell.length_b   1.000
_cell.length_c   1.000
_cell.angle_alpha   90.00
_cell.angle_beta   90.00
_cell.angle_gamma   90.00
#
_symmetry.space_group_name_H-M   'P 1'
#
loop_
_entity.id
_entity.type
_entity.pdbx_description
1 polymer ?
#
loop_
_entity_poly.entity_id
_entity_poly.type
_entity_poly.pdbx_seq_one_letter_code
_entity_poly.pdbx_strand_id
1 'polypeptide(L)'
;MNYWKEDSILNNYTEETKPTEIFKEVCDSLGNFYSQKGWKYSRSRPKIKFEKDDLILEINFWSSHSNMAGSYVQLEILPYVSSKKLKKWIKETEIGRNDSIFGPTKYSFRNNNVYGITEDSFTILTEKIDNYIASKLNICDNDAFVERMFEDLNESIVDNFACYLAMKNDKRMLNVIEFDNGLKIDSEISSKLKKYYS
;
A
#
# COMPACT_ATOMS: atom_id res chain seq x y z
N MET A 1 4.08 14.58 21.62
CA MET A 1 4.58 13.17 21.62
C MET A 1 5.85 13.23 20.81
N ASN A 2 7.01 12.83 21.36
CA ASN A 2 8.27 13.02 20.63
C ASN A 2 8.46 11.85 19.64
N TYR A 3 8.48 12.14 18.33
CA TYR A 3 8.47 11.12 17.27
C TYR A 3 9.87 10.63 16.88
N TRP A 4 10.89 11.42 17.18
CA TRP A 4 12.30 11.10 16.98
C TRP A 4 13.11 11.52 18.21
N LYS A 5 14.39 11.16 18.25
CA LYS A 5 15.25 11.48 19.38
C LYS A 5 15.69 12.94 19.34
N GLU A 6 16.09 13.51 20.47
CA GLU A 6 16.62 14.88 20.54
C GLU A 6 17.82 15.08 19.61
N ASP A 7 18.69 14.08 19.48
CA ASP A 7 19.86 14.08 18.60
C ASP A 7 19.56 13.70 17.15
N SER A 8 18.28 13.53 16.78
CA SER A 8 17.88 13.21 15.41
C SER A 8 18.30 14.31 14.43
N ILE A 9 18.64 13.89 13.20
CA ILE A 9 18.95 14.84 12.13
C ILE A 9 17.76 15.72 11.79
N LEU A 10 16.52 15.30 12.09
CA LEU A 10 15.31 16.10 11.88
C LEU A 10 15.24 17.34 12.78
N ASN A 11 16.01 17.38 13.87
CA ASN A 11 16.10 18.57 14.73
C ASN A 11 17.25 19.52 14.31
N ASN A 12 18.23 19.03 13.56
CA ASN A 12 19.53 19.68 13.41
C ASN A 12 20.08 19.67 11.98
N TYR A 13 19.25 19.41 10.96
CA TYR A 13 19.71 19.43 9.57
C TYR A 13 20.02 20.85 9.09
N THR A 14 20.92 20.92 8.12
CA THR A 14 21.38 22.14 7.45
C THR A 14 21.13 22.05 5.95
N GLU A 15 21.44 23.13 5.22
CA GLU A 15 21.35 23.15 3.76
C GLU A 15 22.26 22.12 3.06
N GLU A 16 23.33 21.69 3.73
CA GLU A 16 24.28 20.69 3.25
C GLU A 16 23.87 19.24 3.59
N THR A 17 22.83 19.06 4.42
CA THR A 17 22.39 17.73 4.83
C THR A 17 21.89 16.93 3.64
N LYS A 18 22.32 15.67 3.54
CA LYS A 18 21.96 14.83 2.41
C LYS A 18 20.46 14.51 2.47
N PRO A 19 19.72 14.69 1.36
CA PRO A 19 18.30 14.32 1.33
C PRO A 19 18.01 12.88 1.72
N THR A 20 18.96 11.96 1.46
CA THR A 20 18.84 10.55 1.84
C THR A 20 18.84 10.33 3.35
N GLU A 21 19.54 11.18 4.12
CA GLU A 21 19.58 11.08 5.58
C GLU A 21 18.25 11.56 6.19
N ILE A 22 17.72 12.69 5.69
CA ILE A 22 16.40 13.21 6.08
C ILE A 22 15.31 12.18 5.73
N PHE A 23 15.30 11.68 4.49
CA PHE A 23 14.32 10.68 4.04
C PHE A 23 14.34 9.43 4.93
N LYS A 24 15.53 8.91 5.22
CA LYS A 24 15.71 7.72 6.06
C LYS A 24 15.17 7.96 7.46
N GLU A 25 15.50 9.09 8.08
CA GLU A 25 15.09 9.39 9.44
C GLU A 25 13.57 9.59 9.56
N VAL A 26 12.92 10.21 8.57
CA VAL A 26 11.45 10.30 8.50
C VAL A 26 10.83 8.92 8.35
N CYS A 27 11.40 8.06 7.49
CA CYS A 27 10.93 6.68 7.35
C CYS A 27 11.11 5.85 8.62
N ASP A 28 12.24 6.02 9.33
CA ASP A 28 12.50 5.35 10.61
C ASP A 28 11.49 5.83 11.67
N SER A 29 11.16 7.12 11.68
CA SER A 29 10.14 7.70 12.58
C SER A 29 8.74 7.15 12.30
N LEU A 30 8.31 7.12 11.03
CA LEU A 30 7.05 6.47 10.63
C LEU A 30 7.06 4.98 11.01
N GLY A 31 8.16 4.29 10.71
CA GLY A 31 8.36 2.89 11.05
C GLY A 31 8.18 2.62 12.54
N ASN A 32 8.80 3.43 13.39
CA ASN A 32 8.69 3.33 14.85
C ASN A 32 7.25 3.59 15.33
N PHE A 33 6.61 4.66 14.83
CA PHE A 33 5.22 5.00 15.16
C PHE A 33 4.26 3.82 14.89
N TYR A 34 4.34 3.23 13.70
CA TYR A 34 3.49 2.08 13.35
C TYR A 34 3.91 0.78 14.05
N SER A 35 5.20 0.62 14.37
CA SER A 35 5.68 -0.53 15.16
C SER A 35 5.07 -0.54 16.57
N GLN A 36 4.87 0.62 17.19
CA GLN A 36 4.15 0.75 18.47
C GLN A 36 2.68 0.32 18.37
N LYS A 37 2.08 0.40 17.18
CA LYS A 37 0.73 -0.12 16.88
C LYS A 37 0.72 -1.60 16.49
N GLY A 38 1.85 -2.30 16.58
CA GLY A 38 1.98 -3.73 16.24
C GLY A 38 2.24 -4.03 14.76
N TRP A 39 2.55 -3.02 13.94
CA TRP A 39 2.92 -3.23 12.54
C TRP A 39 4.40 -3.63 12.43
N LYS A 40 4.78 -4.28 11.34
CA LYS A 40 6.19 -4.59 11.05
C LYS A 40 6.79 -3.48 10.18
N TYR A 41 7.98 -3.01 10.52
CA TYR A 41 8.73 -2.06 9.71
C TYR A 41 9.98 -2.70 9.09
N SER A 42 10.21 -2.44 7.80
CA SER A 42 11.38 -2.88 7.05
C SER A 42 12.21 -1.67 6.62
N ARG A 43 13.46 -1.57 7.10
CA ARG A 43 14.36 -0.44 6.83
C ARG A 43 15.02 -0.45 5.44
N SER A 44 15.42 -1.61 4.93
CA SER A 44 16.20 -1.70 3.68
C SER A 44 15.40 -1.31 2.43
N ARG A 45 14.10 -1.62 2.45
CA ARG A 45 13.09 -1.09 1.54
C ARG A 45 12.01 -0.48 2.45
N PRO A 46 12.12 0.82 2.78
CA PRO A 46 11.26 1.49 3.74
C PRO A 46 9.78 1.20 3.51
N LYS A 47 9.19 0.41 4.39
CA LYS A 47 7.76 0.11 4.36
C LYS A 47 7.26 -0.38 5.71
N ILE A 48 6.00 -0.10 6.00
CA ILE A 48 5.26 -0.69 7.11
C ILE A 48 4.30 -1.75 6.58
N LYS A 49 4.09 -2.79 7.38
CA LYS A 49 3.29 -3.97 7.01
C LYS A 49 2.39 -4.39 8.16
N PHE A 50 1.11 -4.58 7.85
CA PHE A 50 0.12 -5.20 8.72
C PHE A 50 -0.42 -6.45 8.05
N GLU A 51 -0.62 -7.51 8.83
CA GLU A 51 -1.17 -8.76 8.32
C GLU A 51 -2.37 -9.17 9.14
N LYS A 52 -3.44 -9.58 8.47
CA LYS A 52 -4.61 -10.17 9.08
C LYS A 52 -5.11 -11.32 8.22
N ASP A 53 -5.18 -12.51 8.82
CA ASP A 53 -5.61 -13.73 8.16
C ASP A 53 -4.87 -13.98 6.84
N ASP A 54 -5.55 -13.89 5.69
CA ASP A 54 -4.96 -14.05 4.36
C ASP A 54 -4.43 -12.73 3.75
N LEU A 55 -4.91 -11.59 4.23
CA LEU A 55 -4.59 -10.29 3.64
C LEU A 55 -3.36 -9.66 4.30
N ILE A 56 -2.64 -8.91 3.48
CA ILE A 56 -1.50 -8.11 3.88
C ILE A 56 -1.76 -6.68 3.39
N LEU A 57 -1.66 -5.72 4.29
CA LEU A 57 -1.58 -4.30 3.96
C LEU A 57 -0.11 -3.86 4.07
N GLU A 58 0.46 -3.36 2.99
CA GLU A 58 1.79 -2.75 2.97
C GLU A 58 1.68 -1.28 2.57
N ILE A 59 2.44 -0.41 3.24
CA ILE A 59 2.60 0.99 2.83
C ILE A 59 4.09 1.22 2.60
N ASN A 60 4.46 1.40 1.32
CA ASN A 60 5.84 1.61 0.90
C ASN A 60 6.16 3.10 0.90
N PHE A 61 7.38 3.44 1.32
CA PHE A 61 7.90 4.81 1.32
C PHE A 61 8.98 4.93 0.27
N TRP A 62 8.79 5.83 -0.69
CA TRP A 62 9.65 6.02 -1.84
C TRP A 62 10.24 7.42 -1.83
N SER A 63 11.52 7.51 -2.18
CA SER A 63 12.22 8.77 -2.40
C SER A 63 12.17 9.14 -3.88
N SER A 64 12.41 10.41 -4.21
CA SER A 64 12.59 10.85 -5.59
C SER A 64 14.07 11.08 -5.94
N HIS A 65 14.41 10.88 -7.21
CA HIS A 65 15.68 11.31 -7.78
C HIS A 65 15.78 12.84 -7.91
N SER A 66 14.65 13.54 -7.83
CA SER A 66 14.56 15.01 -7.89
C SER A 66 14.75 15.69 -6.53
N ASN A 67 15.16 14.95 -5.49
CA ASN A 67 15.44 15.53 -4.18
C ASN A 67 16.61 16.52 -4.26
N MET A 68 16.52 17.61 -3.50
CA MET A 68 17.47 18.70 -3.48
C MET A 68 17.88 19.01 -2.06
N ALA A 69 19.19 18.99 -1.79
CA ALA A 69 19.75 19.42 -0.51
C ALA A 69 19.32 20.88 -0.22
N GLY A 70 18.99 21.15 1.03
CA GLY A 70 18.58 22.47 1.49
C GLY A 70 17.17 22.94 1.11
N SER A 71 16.39 22.17 0.35
CA SER A 71 15.06 22.64 -0.07
C SER A 71 13.96 21.60 -0.17
N TYR A 72 14.26 20.37 -0.63
CA TYR A 72 13.20 19.43 -0.99
C TYR A 72 13.61 17.97 -0.81
N VAL A 73 12.83 17.25 0.00
CA VAL A 73 12.94 15.79 0.15
C VAL A 73 11.58 15.18 -0.07
N GLN A 74 11.41 14.45 -1.17
CA GLN A 74 10.18 13.72 -1.46
C GLN A 74 10.04 12.51 -0.55
N LEU A 75 8.87 12.39 0.08
CA LEU A 75 8.31 11.15 0.60
C LEU A 75 7.04 10.82 -0.21
N GLU A 76 7.16 9.85 -1.12
CA GLU A 76 6.02 9.23 -1.76
C GLU A 76 5.54 8.02 -0.93
N ILE A 77 4.24 7.95 -0.66
CA ILE A 77 3.61 6.92 0.18
C ILE A 77 2.71 6.08 -0.70
N LEU A 78 2.97 4.78 -0.80
CA LEU A 78 2.28 3.85 -1.72
C LEU A 78 1.68 2.65 -0.98
N PRO A 79 0.37 2.67 -0.69
CA PRO A 79 -0.32 1.56 -0.05
C PRO A 79 -0.69 0.47 -1.08
N TYR A 80 -0.64 -0.79 -0.64
CA TYR A 80 -1.07 -1.96 -1.40
C TYR A 80 -1.71 -2.98 -0.47
N VAL A 81 -2.71 -3.71 -0.97
CA VAL A 81 -3.23 -4.90 -0.30
C VAL A 81 -2.96 -6.12 -1.16
N SER A 82 -2.41 -7.18 -0.56
CA SER A 82 -2.13 -8.45 -1.22
C SER A 82 -2.68 -9.66 -0.44
N SER A 83 -2.77 -10.82 -1.10
CA SER A 83 -3.18 -12.09 -0.49
C SER A 83 -2.03 -13.09 -0.41
N LYS A 84 -1.79 -13.65 0.78
CA LYS A 84 -0.77 -14.69 1.01
C LYS A 84 -1.04 -15.96 0.22
N LYS A 85 -2.31 -16.36 0.15
CA LYS A 85 -2.73 -17.57 -0.57
C LYS A 85 -2.76 -17.37 -2.07
N LEU A 86 -3.06 -16.15 -2.56
CA LEU A 86 -3.17 -15.89 -3.99
C LEU A 86 -1.88 -16.20 -4.74
N LYS A 87 -0.73 -15.80 -4.20
CA LYS A 87 0.58 -16.10 -4.81
C LYS A 87 0.78 -17.61 -5.04
N LYS A 88 0.38 -18.43 -4.08
CA LYS A 88 0.47 -19.88 -4.16
C LYS A 88 -0.53 -20.43 -5.19
N TRP A 89 -1.77 -19.96 -5.15
CA TRP A 89 -2.81 -20.36 -6.08
C TRP A 89 -2.42 -20.05 -7.54
N ILE A 90 -1.91 -18.85 -7.84
CA ILE A 90 -1.44 -18.46 -9.18
C ILE A 90 -0.37 -19.43 -9.69
N LYS A 91 0.57 -19.84 -8.82
CA LYS A 91 1.63 -20.80 -9.18
C LYS A 91 1.07 -22.18 -9.50
N GLU A 92 0.00 -22.60 -8.83
CA GLU A 92 -0.61 -23.92 -8.99
C GLU A 92 -1.56 -23.99 -10.19
N THR A 93 -2.25 -22.89 -10.50
CA THR A 93 -3.25 -22.83 -11.58
C THR A 93 -2.74 -22.22 -12.87
N GLU A 94 -1.64 -21.46 -12.82
CA GLU A 94 -1.14 -20.64 -13.93
C GLU A 94 -2.17 -19.59 -14.42
N ILE A 95 -3.02 -19.13 -13.50
CA ILE A 95 -4.02 -18.08 -13.72
C ILE A 95 -3.67 -16.88 -12.85
N GLY A 96 -3.41 -15.72 -13.46
CA GLY A 96 -3.06 -14.49 -12.74
C GLY A 96 -1.57 -14.14 -12.83
N ARG A 97 -1.19 -12.95 -12.33
CA ARG A 97 0.15 -12.38 -12.51
C ARG A 97 0.89 -12.12 -11.20
N ASN A 98 0.19 -11.56 -10.21
CA ASN A 98 0.79 -11.27 -8.90
C ASN A 98 -0.26 -11.30 -7.78
N ASP A 99 0.20 -11.11 -6.55
CA ASP A 99 -0.60 -11.26 -5.33
C ASP A 99 -1.25 -9.97 -4.82
N SER A 100 -0.95 -8.81 -5.42
CA SER A 100 -1.54 -7.52 -5.06
C SER A 100 -2.92 -7.37 -5.68
N ILE A 101 -3.94 -7.24 -4.84
CA ILE A 101 -5.36 -7.19 -5.25
C ILE A 101 -5.91 -5.76 -5.24
N PHE A 102 -5.29 -4.86 -4.48
CA PHE A 102 -5.70 -3.46 -4.40
C PHE A 102 -4.47 -2.54 -4.35
N GLY A 103 -4.52 -1.44 -5.10
CA GLY A 103 -3.43 -0.49 -5.23
C GLY A 103 -3.96 0.87 -5.63
N PRO A 104 -4.47 1.67 -4.68
CA PRO A 104 -5.13 2.91 -4.99
C PRO A 104 -4.11 3.90 -5.54
N THR A 105 -4.57 4.80 -6.42
CA THR A 105 -3.72 5.80 -7.06
C THR A 105 -4.10 7.23 -6.72
N LYS A 106 -5.29 7.44 -6.14
CA LYS A 106 -5.90 8.75 -5.89
C LYS A 106 -6.13 8.99 -4.40
N TYR A 107 -5.17 9.63 -3.74
CA TYR A 107 -5.30 10.08 -2.35
C TYR A 107 -4.37 11.28 -2.12
N SER A 108 -4.77 12.15 -1.20
CA SER A 108 -4.18 13.50 -1.05
C SER A 108 -2.80 13.53 -0.40
N PHE A 109 -2.43 12.48 0.34
CA PHE A 109 -1.16 12.39 1.06
C PHE A 109 -0.11 11.51 0.34
N ARG A 110 -0.31 11.22 -0.95
CA ARG A 110 0.64 10.41 -1.73
C ARG A 110 2.02 11.03 -1.77
N ASN A 111 2.10 12.33 -2.00
CA ASN A 111 3.36 13.05 -2.18
C ASN A 111 3.53 14.09 -1.08
N ASN A 112 4.63 14.01 -0.33
CA ASN A 112 4.91 14.94 0.77
C ASN A 112 6.34 15.45 0.65
N ASN A 113 6.54 16.76 0.81
CA ASN A 113 7.86 17.30 1.08
C ASN A 113 8.15 17.14 2.58
N VAL A 114 9.24 16.48 2.92
CA VAL A 114 9.66 16.23 4.31
C VAL A 114 10.96 16.95 4.68
N TYR A 115 11.51 17.76 3.77
CA TYR A 115 12.45 18.79 4.17
C TYR A 115 11.69 19.83 5.01
N GLY A 116 12.21 20.22 6.18
CA GLY A 116 11.44 21.12 7.04
C GLY A 116 10.52 20.43 8.04
N ILE A 117 10.40 19.10 8.04
CA ILE A 117 9.32 18.43 8.76
C ILE A 117 9.38 18.69 10.28
N THR A 118 8.24 19.04 10.84
CA THR A 118 8.01 19.33 12.27
C THR A 118 7.19 18.22 12.91
N GLU A 119 7.15 18.13 14.25
CA GLU A 119 6.27 17.17 14.95
C GLU A 119 4.79 17.35 14.57
N ASP A 120 4.32 18.59 14.43
CA ASP A 120 2.94 18.88 14.04
C ASP A 120 2.62 18.37 12.63
N SER A 121 3.50 18.64 11.66
CA SER A 121 3.30 18.16 10.28
C SER A 121 3.44 16.64 10.18
N PHE A 122 4.31 16.02 11.00
CA PHE A 122 4.39 14.57 11.13
C PHE A 122 3.11 13.98 11.72
N THR A 123 2.55 14.60 12.76
CA THR A 123 1.27 14.20 13.36
C THR A 123 0.16 14.22 12.32
N ILE A 124 0.00 15.33 11.60
CA ILE A 124 -0.98 15.48 10.52
C ILE A 124 -0.79 14.41 9.44
N LEU A 125 0.46 14.10 9.07
CA LEU A 125 0.74 13.04 8.10
C LEU A 125 0.29 11.67 8.61
N THR A 126 0.61 11.32 9.86
CA THR A 126 0.18 10.04 10.45
C THR A 126 -1.33 9.93 10.56
N GLU A 127 -2.03 11.00 10.94
CA GLU A 127 -3.50 11.05 10.98
C GLU A 127 -4.12 10.86 9.60
N LYS A 128 -3.57 11.48 8.56
CA LYS A 128 -4.04 11.27 7.17
C LYS A 128 -3.90 9.82 6.73
N ILE A 129 -2.78 9.19 7.05
CA ILE A 129 -2.54 7.77 6.74
C ILE A 129 -3.52 6.89 7.53
N ASP A 130 -3.64 7.09 8.85
CA ASP A 130 -4.55 6.32 9.71
C ASP A 130 -6.01 6.42 9.26
N ASN A 131 -6.49 7.63 8.96
CA ASN A 131 -7.85 7.87 8.47
C ASN A 131 -8.10 7.18 7.13
N TYR A 132 -7.10 7.17 6.23
CA TYR A 132 -7.20 6.46 4.96
C TYR A 132 -7.20 4.95 5.16
N ILE A 133 -6.37 4.42 6.07
CA ILE A 133 -6.39 3.00 6.41
C ILE A 133 -7.77 2.60 6.94
N ALA A 134 -8.30 3.34 7.92
CA ALA A 134 -9.59 3.03 8.53
C ALA A 134 -10.75 3.05 7.52
N SER A 135 -10.76 4.02 6.60
CA SER A 135 -11.85 4.21 5.64
C SER A 135 -11.76 3.31 4.39
N LYS A 136 -10.55 3.08 3.87
CA LYS A 136 -10.34 2.42 2.56
C LYS A 136 -9.58 1.10 2.65
N LEU A 137 -8.63 0.96 3.58
CA LEU A 137 -7.69 -0.17 3.62
C LEU A 137 -7.86 -1.07 4.85
N ASN A 138 -8.98 -0.97 5.57
CA ASN A 138 -9.17 -1.75 6.79
C ASN A 138 -9.35 -3.24 6.43
N ILE A 139 -8.31 -4.03 6.64
CA ILE A 139 -8.31 -5.48 6.39
C ILE A 139 -8.63 -6.31 7.65
N CYS A 140 -9.07 -5.69 8.75
CA CYS A 140 -9.45 -6.42 9.97
C CYS A 140 -10.71 -7.28 9.78
N ASP A 141 -11.57 -6.86 8.85
CA ASP A 141 -12.75 -7.58 8.37
C ASP A 141 -12.58 -7.79 6.86
N ASN A 142 -12.18 -9.01 6.48
CA ASN A 142 -11.90 -9.36 5.09
C ASN A 142 -13.14 -9.23 4.20
N ASP A 143 -14.32 -9.60 4.71
CA ASP A 143 -15.54 -9.57 3.91
C ASP A 143 -15.95 -8.12 3.65
N ALA A 144 -15.93 -7.27 4.68
CA ALA A 144 -16.17 -5.85 4.52
C ALA A 144 -15.15 -5.16 3.59
N PHE A 145 -13.89 -5.60 3.62
CA PHE A 145 -12.87 -5.11 2.68
C PHE A 145 -13.17 -5.52 1.24
N VAL A 146 -13.55 -6.78 1.02
CA VAL A 146 -13.95 -7.29 -0.30
C VAL A 146 -15.18 -6.54 -0.83
N GLU A 147 -16.19 -6.27 -0.01
CA GLU A 147 -17.35 -5.46 -0.43
C GLU A 147 -16.94 -4.06 -0.89
N ARG A 148 -16.06 -3.38 -0.15
CA ARG A 148 -15.54 -2.06 -0.58
C ARG A 148 -14.79 -2.12 -1.90
N MET A 149 -14.07 -3.21 -2.19
CA MET A 149 -13.42 -3.37 -3.48
C MET A 149 -14.41 -3.46 -4.63
N PHE A 150 -15.60 -4.03 -4.43
CA PHE A 150 -16.67 -4.00 -5.44
C PHE A 150 -17.23 -2.59 -5.67
N GLU A 151 -17.30 -1.77 -4.63
CA GLU A 151 -17.71 -0.37 -4.74
C GLU A 151 -16.68 0.48 -5.49
N ASP A 152 -15.39 0.11 -5.43
CA ASP A 152 -14.26 0.87 -5.97
C ASP A 152 -13.36 0.03 -6.88
N LEU A 153 -13.95 -0.70 -7.83
CA LEU A 153 -13.21 -1.57 -8.75
C LEU A 153 -12.15 -0.82 -9.57
N ASN A 154 -12.29 0.49 -9.76
CA ASN A 154 -11.31 1.30 -10.49
C ASN A 154 -9.98 1.47 -9.75
N GLU A 155 -9.98 1.39 -8.43
CA GLU A 155 -8.78 1.42 -7.59
C GLU A 155 -8.23 0.00 -7.29
N SER A 156 -8.99 -1.04 -7.64
CA SER A 156 -8.54 -2.43 -7.57
C SER A 156 -7.56 -2.78 -8.70
N ILE A 157 -6.73 -3.78 -8.44
CA ILE A 157 -5.94 -4.44 -9.48
C ILE A 157 -6.85 -5.55 -10.03
N VAL A 158 -7.70 -5.15 -10.98
CA VAL A 158 -8.93 -5.87 -11.37
C VAL A 158 -8.67 -7.34 -11.75
N ASP A 159 -7.59 -7.62 -12.49
CA ASP A 159 -7.21 -8.99 -12.88
C ASP A 159 -6.86 -9.86 -11.66
N ASN A 160 -6.05 -9.35 -10.74
CA ASN A 160 -5.69 -10.06 -9.52
C ASN A 160 -6.84 -10.16 -8.53
N PHE A 161 -7.74 -9.17 -8.47
CA PHE A 161 -8.93 -9.26 -7.64
C PHE A 161 -9.89 -10.33 -8.15
N ALA A 162 -10.10 -10.43 -9.46
CA ALA A 162 -10.85 -11.54 -10.04
C ALA A 162 -10.20 -12.90 -9.70
N CYS A 163 -8.87 -13.01 -9.79
CA CYS A 163 -8.13 -14.22 -9.39
C CYS A 163 -8.29 -14.53 -7.89
N TYR A 164 -8.28 -13.51 -7.03
CA TYR A 164 -8.51 -13.65 -5.59
C TYR A 164 -9.89 -14.23 -5.29
N LEU A 165 -10.93 -13.68 -5.92
CA LEU A 165 -12.30 -14.19 -5.78
C LEU A 165 -12.41 -15.63 -6.28
N ALA A 166 -11.74 -15.94 -7.39
CA ALA A 166 -11.70 -17.30 -7.94
C ALA A 166 -11.05 -18.31 -6.97
N MET A 167 -9.90 -17.95 -6.39
CA MET A 167 -9.23 -18.74 -5.35
C MET A 167 -10.15 -19.00 -4.14
N LYS A 168 -11.04 -18.07 -3.84
CA LYS A 168 -11.97 -18.14 -2.71
C LYS A 168 -13.26 -18.88 -3.02
N ASN A 169 -13.43 -19.42 -4.23
CA ASN A 169 -14.69 -19.99 -4.72
C ASN A 169 -15.88 -19.00 -4.67
N ASP A 170 -15.60 -17.69 -4.74
CA ASP A 170 -16.60 -16.63 -4.87
C ASP A 170 -17.03 -16.42 -6.33
N LYS A 171 -18.33 -16.63 -6.64
CA LYS A 171 -18.87 -16.51 -8.01
C LYS A 171 -18.95 -15.07 -8.51
N ARG A 172 -18.86 -14.07 -7.63
CA ARG A 172 -18.87 -12.65 -8.00
C ARG A 172 -17.65 -12.25 -8.84
N MET A 173 -16.63 -13.11 -8.92
CA MET A 173 -15.55 -13.01 -9.91
C MET A 173 -16.08 -12.79 -11.33
N LEU A 174 -17.18 -13.45 -11.72
CA LEU A 174 -17.79 -13.27 -13.04
C LEU A 174 -18.27 -11.84 -13.25
N ASN A 175 -18.86 -11.21 -12.23
CA ASN A 175 -19.28 -9.82 -12.27
C ASN A 175 -18.09 -8.87 -12.44
N VAL A 176 -16.93 -9.18 -11.83
CA VAL A 176 -15.70 -8.39 -12.02
C VAL A 176 -15.20 -8.51 -13.46
N ILE A 177 -15.23 -9.70 -14.04
CA ILE A 177 -14.88 -9.93 -15.44
C ILE A 177 -15.81 -9.16 -16.39
N GLU A 178 -17.11 -9.19 -16.12
CA GLU A 178 -18.10 -8.47 -16.92
C GLU A 178 -17.96 -6.95 -16.78
N PHE A 179 -17.75 -6.44 -15.56
CA PHE A 179 -17.51 -5.02 -15.29
C PHE A 179 -16.32 -4.47 -16.07
N ASP A 180 -15.24 -5.24 -16.13
CA ASP A 180 -14.04 -4.83 -16.85
C ASP A 180 -14.26 -4.71 -18.37
N ASN A 181 -15.24 -5.44 -18.92
CA ASN A 181 -15.53 -5.52 -20.35
C ASN A 181 -14.29 -5.81 -21.21
N GLY A 182 -13.29 -6.50 -20.64
CA GLY A 182 -12.03 -6.86 -21.30
C GLY A 182 -11.00 -5.73 -21.44
N LEU A 183 -11.11 -4.65 -20.67
CA LEU A 183 -10.20 -3.50 -20.73
C LEU A 183 -8.95 -3.65 -19.85
N LYS A 184 -9.06 -4.23 -18.65
CA LYS A 184 -7.96 -4.38 -17.68
C LYS A 184 -7.65 -5.83 -17.35
N ILE A 185 -8.59 -6.75 -17.56
CA ILE A 185 -8.39 -8.19 -17.44
C ILE A 185 -8.00 -8.75 -18.80
N ASP A 186 -6.81 -9.34 -18.84
CA ASP A 186 -6.30 -10.06 -20.00
C ASP A 186 -7.28 -11.15 -20.47
N SER A 187 -7.49 -11.25 -21.79
CA SER A 187 -8.46 -12.17 -22.38
C SER A 187 -8.13 -13.65 -22.10
N GLU A 188 -6.84 -13.98 -21.98
CA GLU A 188 -6.39 -15.31 -21.60
C GLU A 188 -6.74 -15.60 -20.13
N ILE A 189 -6.48 -14.65 -19.23
CA ILE A 189 -6.84 -14.76 -17.82
C ILE A 189 -8.36 -14.91 -17.66
N SER A 190 -9.14 -14.09 -18.35
CA SER A 190 -10.61 -14.14 -18.32
C SER A 190 -11.14 -15.50 -18.77
N SER A 191 -10.60 -16.06 -19.87
CA SER A 191 -10.97 -17.38 -20.38
C SER A 191 -10.62 -18.49 -19.38
N LYS A 192 -9.41 -18.46 -18.82
CA LYS A 192 -8.94 -19.41 -17.80
C LYS A 192 -9.81 -19.35 -16.53
N LEU A 193 -10.15 -18.16 -16.05
CA LEU A 193 -11.01 -17.97 -14.87
C LEU A 193 -12.43 -18.51 -15.09
N LYS A 194 -13.03 -18.26 -16.26
CA LYS A 194 -14.35 -18.82 -16.61
C LYS A 194 -14.33 -20.34 -16.64
N LYS A 195 -13.28 -20.94 -17.21
CA LYS A 195 -13.09 -22.40 -17.26
C LYS A 195 -12.80 -23.01 -15.88
N TYR A 196 -12.12 -22.29 -15.00
CA TYR A 196 -11.84 -22.76 -13.64
C TYR A 196 -13.13 -22.90 -12.80
N TYR A 197 -14.16 -22.12 -13.14
CA TYR A 197 -15.45 -22.11 -12.43
C TYR A 197 -16.58 -22.92 -13.07
N SER A 198 -16.42 -23.32 -14.33
CA SER A 198 -17.35 -24.20 -15.06
C SER A 198 -17.20 -25.64 -14.63
#